data_AF-A0A967GFA2-F1
#
_entry.id   AF-A0A967GFA2-F1
#
_cell.length_a   1.000
_cell.length_b   1.000
_cell.length_c   1.000
_cell.angle_alpha   90.00
_cell.angle_beta   90.00
_cell.angle_gamma   90.00
#
_symmetry.space_group_name_H-M   'P 1'
#
loop_
_entity.id
_entity.type
_entity.pdbx_description
1 polymer ?
#
loop_
_entity_poly.entity_id
_entity_poly.type
_entity_poly.pdbx_seq_one_letter_code
_entity_poly.pdbx_strand_id
1 'polypeptide(L)'
;MVARPASKPLVLVDGSSYLYRAYHALPPLTNSRGEPTGAVYGVINMLRRLLKDYDPDHVAVVFDARGKTFRDELFDQYKANRPAMPDDLAAQIQPLLAVVRAMGLPLLQVPGVEADDVIGTLAARAAQHGRLVVISTGDKDMAQLVDDGVTLTNTMTGTTLDREGVAQKFGVAPERITDLLALMGDPSDNIPGVPKVGPKTAAKWLNEYGDLDGVLVHAGEIKGKVGESLRANLDQLELSRRLVVIRRDLDLEQAPEELRRGTPDREALREWFRRLEFKAWLAELLEDERPAPSKGPAGVTGADYQTVFTEEALHQWLQRLERAPLVAFDTETTSLEYMQA
;
A
#
# COMPACT_ATOMS: atom_id res chain seq x y z
N MET A 1 3.55 0.59 -15.97
CA MET A 1 3.80 -0.79 -15.49
C MET A 1 5.14 -0.78 -14.78
N VAL A 2 5.16 -1.09 -13.48
CA VAL A 2 6.43 -1.27 -12.74
C VAL A 2 7.12 -2.52 -13.32
N ALA A 3 8.42 -2.43 -13.62
CA ALA A 3 9.17 -3.56 -14.13
C ALA A 3 9.17 -4.69 -13.08
N ARG A 4 8.82 -5.93 -13.48
CA ARG A 4 8.81 -7.08 -12.57
C ARG A 4 10.26 -7.44 -12.22
N PRO A 5 10.67 -7.42 -10.93
CA PRO A 5 12.01 -7.83 -10.53
C PRO A 5 12.23 -9.33 -10.81
N ALA A 6 13.48 -9.73 -11.02
CA ALA A 6 13.87 -11.13 -11.26
C ALA A 6 13.55 -12.08 -10.09
N SER A 7 13.37 -11.54 -8.89
CA SER A 7 12.89 -12.22 -7.68
C SER A 7 11.74 -11.44 -7.05
N LYS A 8 10.69 -12.12 -6.59
CA LYS A 8 9.55 -11.49 -5.90
C LYS A 8 10.02 -10.78 -4.62
N PRO A 9 9.73 -9.48 -4.44
CA PRO A 9 10.17 -8.73 -3.27
C PRO A 9 9.32 -9.06 -2.03
N LEU A 10 9.85 -8.76 -0.84
CA LEU A 10 9.01 -8.56 0.34
C LEU A 10 8.25 -7.24 0.18
N VAL A 11 6.94 -7.28 0.35
CA VAL A 11 6.11 -6.07 0.30
C VAL A 11 5.68 -5.68 1.71
N LEU A 12 6.08 -4.51 2.18
CA LEU A 12 5.68 -3.95 3.47
C LEU A 12 4.71 -2.80 3.23
N VAL A 13 3.51 -2.89 3.78
CA VAL A 13 2.46 -1.87 3.59
C VAL A 13 2.29 -1.07 4.86
N ASP A 14 2.42 0.25 4.73
CA ASP A 14 2.04 1.21 5.76
C ASP A 14 0.51 1.37 5.76
N GLY A 15 -0.13 0.58 6.61
CA GLY A 15 -1.58 0.49 6.76
C GLY A 15 -2.19 1.77 7.32
N SER A 16 -1.49 2.43 8.26
CA SER A 16 -1.92 3.70 8.85
C SER A 16 -1.96 4.81 7.81
N SER A 17 -0.90 4.97 7.01
CA SER A 17 -0.88 5.93 5.90
C SER A 17 -1.94 5.59 4.85
N TYR A 18 -2.12 4.31 4.51
CA TYR A 18 -3.19 3.87 3.61
C TYR A 18 -4.58 4.28 4.10
N LEU A 19 -4.85 4.10 5.39
CA LEU A 19 -6.13 4.43 6.00
C LEU A 19 -6.45 5.94 5.90
N TYR A 20 -5.54 6.80 6.35
CA TYR A 20 -5.75 8.25 6.29
C TYR A 20 -5.85 8.76 4.84
N ARG A 21 -5.05 8.20 3.94
CA ARG A 21 -5.09 8.58 2.53
C ARG A 21 -6.39 8.17 1.87
N ALA A 22 -6.88 6.96 2.13
CA ALA A 22 -8.17 6.51 1.62
C ALA A 22 -9.31 7.40 2.14
N TYR A 23 -9.28 7.78 3.41
CA TYR A 23 -10.26 8.66 4.03
C TYR A 23 -10.35 10.04 3.37
N HIS A 24 -9.21 10.67 3.06
CA HIS A 24 -9.19 11.98 2.43
C HIS A 24 -9.41 11.96 0.92
N ALA A 25 -9.08 10.85 0.25
CA ALA A 25 -9.18 10.76 -1.21
C ALA A 25 -10.57 10.37 -1.71
N LEU A 26 -11.34 9.63 -0.91
CA LEU A 26 -12.67 9.15 -1.30
C LEU A 26 -13.78 10.03 -0.72
N PRO A 27 -14.92 10.16 -1.41
CA PRO A 27 -16.10 10.76 -0.81
C PRO A 27 -16.56 9.94 0.41
N PRO A 28 -17.35 10.54 1.33
CA PRO A 28 -17.89 9.83 2.49
C PRO A 28 -18.92 8.78 2.03
N LEU A 29 -18.45 7.58 1.72
CA LEU A 29 -19.29 6.44 1.37
C LEU A 29 -19.86 5.83 2.64
N THR A 30 -21.16 5.53 2.61
CA THR A 30 -21.90 4.86 3.69
C THR A 30 -22.72 3.71 3.11
N ASN A 31 -22.92 2.66 3.91
CA ASN A 31 -23.80 1.55 3.54
C ASN A 31 -25.25 1.82 3.95
N SER A 32 -26.18 0.92 3.60
CA SER A 32 -27.60 1.03 3.96
C SER A 32 -27.89 1.11 5.48
N ARG A 33 -26.94 0.73 6.34
CA ARG A 33 -27.04 0.85 7.81
C ARG A 33 -26.47 2.16 8.35
N GLY A 34 -26.01 3.06 7.48
CA GLY A 34 -25.38 4.32 7.86
C GLY A 34 -23.94 4.16 8.37
N GLU A 35 -23.33 2.98 8.24
CA GLU A 35 -21.92 2.79 8.61
C GLU A 35 -21.02 3.34 7.50
N PRO A 36 -19.96 4.10 7.84
CA PRO A 36 -19.01 4.58 6.86
C PRO A 36 -18.15 3.43 6.32
N THR A 37 -17.90 3.41 5.01
CA THR A 37 -17.18 2.31 4.32
C THR A 37 -16.10 2.80 3.36
N GLY A 38 -15.99 4.12 3.15
CA GLY A 38 -15.10 4.70 2.14
C GLY A 38 -13.62 4.40 2.35
N ALA A 39 -13.12 4.55 3.58
CA ALA A 39 -11.71 4.28 3.89
C ALA A 39 -11.40 2.79 3.72
N VAL A 40 -12.29 1.90 4.18
CA VAL A 40 -12.14 0.45 4.00
C VAL A 40 -12.05 0.08 2.52
N TYR A 41 -12.96 0.62 1.69
CA TYR A 41 -12.95 0.41 0.25
C TYR A 41 -11.63 0.88 -0.38
N GLY A 42 -11.18 2.10 -0.05
CA GLY A 42 -9.95 2.65 -0.59
C GLY A 42 -8.72 1.81 -0.26
N VAL A 43 -8.58 1.38 1.01
CA VAL A 43 -7.45 0.55 1.43
C VAL A 43 -7.46 -0.81 0.74
N ILE A 44 -8.60 -1.51 0.70
CA ILE A 44 -8.70 -2.81 0.02
C ILE A 44 -8.35 -2.67 -1.47
N ASN A 45 -8.85 -1.62 -2.13
CA ASN A 45 -8.54 -1.40 -3.54
C ASN A 45 -7.04 -1.18 -3.77
N MET A 46 -6.38 -0.39 -2.91
CA MET A 46 -4.93 -0.17 -2.99
C MET A 46 -4.16 -1.47 -2.74
N LEU A 47 -4.54 -2.27 -1.73
CA LEU A 47 -3.93 -3.57 -1.45
C LEU A 47 -4.09 -4.55 -2.61
N ARG A 48 -5.30 -4.65 -3.18
CA ARG A 48 -5.58 -5.53 -4.32
C ARG A 48 -4.73 -5.18 -5.54
N ARG A 49 -4.56 -3.89 -5.84
CA ARG A 49 -3.65 -3.43 -6.91
C ARG A 49 -2.21 -3.79 -6.59
N LEU A 50 -1.74 -3.50 -5.37
CA LEU A 50 -0.36 -3.81 -4.96
C LEU A 50 -0.05 -5.31 -5.10
N LEU A 51 -0.95 -6.18 -4.65
CA LEU A 51 -0.81 -7.63 -4.81
C LEU A 51 -0.79 -8.07 -6.27
N LYS A 52 -1.58 -7.43 -7.14
CA LYS A 52 -1.59 -7.72 -8.58
C LYS A 52 -0.30 -7.27 -9.27
N ASP A 53 0.23 -6.11 -8.89
CA ASP A 53 1.40 -5.51 -9.53
C ASP A 53 2.69 -6.27 -9.18
N TYR A 54 2.85 -6.67 -7.91
CA TYR A 54 4.06 -7.32 -7.42
C TYR A 54 3.96 -8.85 -7.30
N ASP A 55 2.75 -9.41 -7.20
CA ASP A 55 2.50 -10.84 -6.92
C ASP A 55 3.41 -11.42 -5.80
N PRO A 56 3.48 -10.79 -4.61
CA PRO A 56 4.47 -11.15 -3.62
C PRO A 56 4.12 -12.46 -2.90
N ASP A 57 5.14 -13.29 -2.65
CA ASP A 57 5.00 -14.45 -1.76
C ASP A 57 5.06 -14.02 -0.28
N HIS A 58 5.75 -12.91 0.00
CA HIS A 58 5.88 -12.35 1.35
C HIS A 58 5.35 -10.92 1.39
N VAL A 59 4.44 -10.66 2.31
CA VAL A 59 3.78 -9.38 2.47
C VAL A 59 3.37 -9.18 3.92
N ALA A 60 3.43 -7.95 4.42
CA ALA A 60 2.81 -7.58 5.68
C ALA A 60 2.15 -6.21 5.59
N VAL A 61 1.03 -6.08 6.27
CA VAL A 61 0.35 -4.79 6.49
C VAL A 61 0.58 -4.39 7.93
N VAL A 62 1.19 -3.23 8.13
CA VAL A 62 1.58 -2.74 9.46
C VAL A 62 0.70 -1.55 9.81
N PHE A 63 0.08 -1.59 10.98
CA PHE A 63 -0.69 -0.47 11.52
C PHE A 63 -0.11 -0.05 12.86
N ASP A 64 -0.28 1.23 13.18
CA ASP A 64 0.03 1.72 14.53
C ASP A 64 -0.82 0.96 15.55
N ALA A 65 -0.18 0.59 16.66
CA ALA A 65 -0.89 0.11 17.82
C ALA A 65 -1.53 1.29 18.57
N ARG A 66 -2.56 1.00 19.36
CA ARG A 66 -3.11 2.01 20.28
C ARG A 66 -2.12 2.26 21.42
N GLY A 67 -1.96 3.52 21.79
CA GLY A 67 -1.19 3.92 22.97
C GLY A 67 -0.10 4.92 22.61
N LYS A 68 0.72 5.23 23.62
CA LYS A 68 1.91 6.05 23.46
C LYS A 68 3.06 5.23 22.89
N THR A 69 4.00 5.94 22.29
CA THR A 69 5.25 5.43 21.74
C THR A 69 6.43 5.99 22.51
N PHE A 70 7.64 5.51 22.23
CA PHE A 70 8.86 6.10 22.76
C PHE A 70 9.05 7.57 22.35
N ARG A 71 8.43 8.03 21.25
CA ARG A 71 8.49 9.45 20.82
C ARG A 71 7.69 10.35 21.75
N ASP A 72 6.55 9.87 22.27
CA ASP A 72 5.76 10.59 23.28
C ASP A 72 6.55 10.76 24.59
N GLU A 73 7.36 9.78 24.98
CA GLU A 73 8.23 9.86 26.16
C GLU A 73 9.42 10.80 25.94
N LEU A 74 9.91 10.88 24.69
CA LEU A 74 11.03 11.72 24.31
C LEU A 74 10.62 13.21 24.22
N PHE A 75 9.39 13.48 23.77
CA PHE A 75 8.89 14.84 23.58
C PHE A 75 7.38 14.90 23.80
N ASP A 76 6.97 15.49 24.93
CA ASP A 76 5.55 15.56 25.33
C ASP A 76 4.62 16.26 24.31
N GLN A 77 5.17 17.12 23.44
CA GLN A 77 4.38 17.82 22.43
C GLN A 77 4.38 17.10 21.07
N TYR A 78 5.01 15.94 20.95
CA TYR A 78 5.02 15.16 19.72
C TYR A 78 3.59 14.82 19.27
N LYS A 79 3.25 15.11 18.01
CA LYS A 79 1.92 14.94 17.41
C LYS A 79 0.77 15.62 18.18
N ALA A 80 1.07 16.51 19.14
CA ALA A 80 0.05 17.13 20.01
C ALA A 80 -0.92 18.06 19.27
N ASN A 81 -0.54 18.53 18.09
CA ASN A 81 -1.39 19.35 17.21
C ASN A 81 -2.15 18.52 16.17
N ARG A 82 -1.96 17.19 16.10
CA ARG A 82 -2.75 16.34 15.21
C ARG A 82 -4.20 16.31 15.73
N PRO A 83 -5.20 16.57 14.87
CA PRO A 83 -6.58 16.46 15.27
C PRO A 83 -6.89 15.02 15.68
N ALA A 84 -7.80 14.86 16.64
CA ALA A 84 -8.32 13.55 16.99
C ALA A 84 -8.87 12.84 15.73
N MET A 85 -8.68 11.53 15.67
CA MET A 85 -9.21 10.74 14.56
C MET A 85 -10.73 10.94 14.46
N PRO A 86 -11.27 11.29 13.28
CA PRO A 86 -12.71 11.40 13.08
C PRO A 86 -13.44 10.10 13.43
N ASP A 87 -14.60 10.21 14.07
CA ASP A 87 -15.38 9.04 14.54
C ASP A 87 -15.75 8.09 13.39
N ASP A 88 -16.04 8.64 12.22
CA ASP A 88 -16.36 7.88 11.01
C ASP A 88 -15.16 7.10 10.45
N LEU A 89 -13.94 7.64 10.63
CA LEU A 89 -12.70 6.92 10.33
C LEU A 89 -12.41 5.85 11.39
N ALA A 90 -12.57 6.19 12.67
CA ALA A 90 -12.32 5.28 13.78
C ALA A 90 -13.22 4.03 13.71
N ALA A 91 -14.49 4.21 13.32
CA ALA A 91 -15.46 3.12 13.11
C ALA A 91 -15.03 2.12 12.01
N GLN A 92 -14.18 2.55 11.07
CA GLN A 92 -13.73 1.74 9.94
C GLN A 92 -12.48 0.91 10.22
N ILE A 93 -11.73 1.20 11.29
CA ILE A 93 -10.49 0.48 11.62
C ILE A 93 -10.75 -1.01 11.82
N GLN A 94 -11.65 -1.39 12.72
CA GLN A 94 -11.87 -2.81 13.03
C GLN A 94 -12.37 -3.62 11.83
N PRO A 95 -13.37 -3.14 11.05
CA PRO A 95 -13.74 -3.78 9.78
C PRO A 95 -12.56 -3.93 8.82
N LEU A 96 -11.72 -2.89 8.68
CA LEU A 96 -10.56 -2.94 7.81
C LEU A 96 -9.57 -4.02 8.25
N LEU A 97 -9.17 -4.05 9.52
CA LEU A 97 -8.23 -5.05 10.02
C LEU A 97 -8.78 -6.47 9.84
N ALA A 98 -10.09 -6.66 10.04
CA ALA A 98 -10.74 -7.95 9.81
C ALA A 98 -10.69 -8.38 8.34
N VAL A 99 -10.96 -7.46 7.40
CA VAL A 99 -10.85 -7.76 5.97
C VAL A 99 -9.41 -8.05 5.56
N VAL A 100 -8.43 -7.28 6.05
CA VAL A 100 -7.00 -7.52 5.75
C VAL A 100 -6.56 -8.92 6.20
N ARG A 101 -6.97 -9.35 7.40
CA ARG A 101 -6.73 -10.72 7.86
C ARG A 101 -7.43 -11.76 6.98
N ALA A 102 -8.69 -11.52 6.62
CA ALA A 102 -9.47 -12.41 5.75
C ALA A 102 -8.89 -12.49 4.32
N MET A 103 -8.16 -11.47 3.85
CA MET A 103 -7.39 -11.53 2.60
C MET A 103 -6.15 -12.45 2.69
N GLY A 104 -5.87 -13.03 3.86
CA GLY A 104 -4.70 -13.87 4.10
C GLY A 104 -3.41 -13.06 4.26
N LEU A 105 -3.49 -11.78 4.62
CA LEU A 105 -2.33 -10.91 4.76
C LEU A 105 -1.86 -10.87 6.23
N PRO A 106 -0.58 -11.16 6.51
CA PRO A 106 0.01 -10.88 7.82
C PRO A 106 -0.23 -9.42 8.23
N LEU A 107 -0.82 -9.24 9.41
CA LEU A 107 -1.17 -7.94 9.98
C LEU A 107 -0.41 -7.74 11.29
N LEU A 108 0.40 -6.69 11.36
CA LEU A 108 1.22 -6.39 12.52
C LEU A 108 0.77 -5.09 13.20
N GLN A 109 0.68 -5.14 14.54
CA GLN A 109 0.45 -3.99 15.41
C GLN A 109 1.30 -4.17 16.66
N VAL A 110 2.41 -3.42 16.75
CA VAL A 110 3.38 -3.56 17.84
C VAL A 110 3.23 -2.39 18.81
N PRO A 111 2.87 -2.64 20.08
CA PRO A 111 2.74 -1.57 21.08
C PRO A 111 4.06 -0.85 21.35
N GLY A 112 3.98 0.44 21.71
CA GLY A 112 5.15 1.24 22.14
C GLY A 112 6.02 1.80 21.01
N VAL A 113 5.72 1.47 19.75
CA VAL A 113 6.43 1.92 18.54
C VAL A 113 5.44 2.27 17.45
N GLU A 114 5.90 2.98 16.41
CA GLU A 114 5.09 3.32 15.25
C GLU A 114 5.21 2.25 14.15
N ALA A 115 4.21 2.19 13.26
CA ALA A 115 4.23 1.29 12.11
C ALA A 115 5.52 1.45 11.29
N ASP A 116 5.99 2.68 11.18
CA ASP A 116 7.22 3.10 10.54
C ASP A 116 8.45 2.37 11.07
N ASP A 117 8.57 2.24 12.39
CA ASP A 117 9.70 1.57 13.05
C ASP A 117 9.66 0.06 12.85
N VAL A 118 8.46 -0.52 12.83
CA VAL A 118 8.26 -1.94 12.51
C VAL A 118 8.65 -2.21 11.05
N ILE A 119 8.20 -1.36 10.12
CA ILE A 119 8.56 -1.45 8.70
C ILE A 119 10.07 -1.28 8.53
N GLY A 120 10.68 -0.27 9.16
CA GLY A 120 12.12 0.00 9.10
C GLY A 120 12.94 -1.19 9.57
N THR A 121 12.51 -1.84 10.65
CA THR A 121 13.16 -3.04 11.19
C THR A 121 13.01 -4.24 10.25
N LEU A 122 11.81 -4.51 9.73
CA LEU A 122 11.58 -5.62 8.80
C LEU A 122 12.33 -5.42 7.47
N ALA A 123 12.37 -4.18 6.96
CA ALA A 123 13.10 -3.84 5.75
C ALA A 123 14.61 -4.04 5.92
N ALA A 124 15.17 -3.55 7.04
CA ALA A 124 16.59 -3.72 7.35
C ALA A 124 16.98 -5.20 7.50
N ARG A 125 16.17 -5.99 8.22
CA ARG A 125 16.37 -7.45 8.35
C ARG A 125 16.35 -8.13 6.98
N ALA A 126 15.35 -7.85 6.14
CA ALA A 126 15.24 -8.45 4.81
C ALA A 126 16.41 -8.06 3.89
N ALA A 127 16.83 -6.80 3.91
CA ALA A 127 17.97 -6.31 3.13
C ALA A 127 19.28 -6.98 3.54
N GLN A 128 19.52 -7.23 4.84
CA GLN A 128 20.67 -7.99 5.33
C GLN A 128 20.73 -9.42 4.79
N HIS A 129 19.58 -10.01 4.47
CA HIS A 129 19.47 -11.32 3.83
C HIS A 129 19.44 -11.24 2.29
N GLY A 130 19.75 -10.09 1.69
CA GLY A 130 19.80 -9.89 0.25
C GLY A 130 18.43 -9.95 -0.45
N ARG A 131 17.33 -9.84 0.30
CA ARG A 131 15.97 -9.82 -0.26
C ARG A 131 15.58 -8.39 -0.62
N LEU A 132 15.08 -8.20 -1.84
CA LEU A 132 14.51 -6.93 -2.27
C LEU A 132 13.24 -6.61 -1.47
N VAL A 133 13.08 -5.36 -1.08
CA VAL A 133 11.96 -4.85 -0.29
C VAL A 133 11.28 -3.72 -1.04
N VAL A 134 9.95 -3.77 -1.06
CA VAL A 134 9.10 -2.68 -1.54
C VAL A 134 8.26 -2.21 -0.36
N ILE A 135 8.47 -0.98 0.08
CA ILE A 135 7.65 -0.34 1.11
C ILE A 135 6.56 0.46 0.40
N SER A 136 5.31 0.10 0.61
CA SER A 136 4.19 0.86 0.08
C SER A 136 3.66 1.87 1.10
N THR A 137 4.02 3.14 0.87
CA THR A 137 3.63 4.25 1.72
C THR A 137 3.43 5.53 0.89
N GLY A 138 2.71 6.50 1.44
CA GLY A 138 2.70 7.88 0.97
C GLY A 138 3.62 8.80 1.79
N ASP A 139 4.20 8.30 2.88
CA ASP A 139 4.99 9.10 3.79
C ASP A 139 6.38 9.42 3.21
N LYS A 140 6.77 10.69 3.32
CA LYS A 140 8.08 11.18 2.89
C LYS A 140 9.18 10.69 3.84
N ASP A 141 8.85 10.43 5.10
CA ASP A 141 9.83 10.11 6.13
C ASP A 141 10.44 8.73 5.90
N MET A 142 9.69 7.82 5.23
CA MET A 142 10.19 6.52 4.79
C MET A 142 11.34 6.62 3.77
N ALA A 143 11.57 7.80 3.16
CA ALA A 143 12.67 7.97 2.20
C ALA A 143 14.05 7.73 2.83
N GLN A 144 14.17 7.83 4.16
CA GLN A 144 15.40 7.47 4.87
C GLN A 144 15.72 5.96 4.82
N LEU A 145 14.72 5.10 4.56
CA LEU A 145 14.88 3.65 4.48
C LEU A 145 15.33 3.15 3.10
N VAL A 146 15.34 4.03 2.08
CA VAL A 146 15.71 3.65 0.71
C VAL A 146 17.20 3.34 0.62
N ASP A 147 17.53 2.23 -0.02
CA ASP A 147 18.89 1.82 -0.35
C ASP A 147 18.89 0.96 -1.63
N ASP A 148 19.95 0.20 -1.89
CA ASP A 148 20.06 -0.65 -3.09
C ASP A 148 19.09 -1.85 -3.06
N GLY A 149 18.59 -2.24 -1.88
CA GLY A 149 17.65 -3.33 -1.67
C GLY A 149 16.22 -2.89 -1.35
N VAL A 150 16.02 -1.63 -0.93
CA VAL A 150 14.73 -1.09 -0.47
C VAL A 150 14.26 0.04 -1.38
N THR A 151 13.04 -0.08 -1.90
CA THR A 151 12.37 0.98 -2.69
C THR A 151 11.03 1.37 -2.07
N LEU A 152 10.59 2.60 -2.30
CA LEU A 152 9.24 3.03 -1.91
C LEU A 152 8.30 3.01 -3.10
N THR A 153 7.05 2.62 -2.89
CA THR A 153 6.00 2.72 -3.91
C THR A 153 4.75 3.41 -3.36
N ASN A 154 4.37 4.50 -4.02
CA ASN A 154 3.09 5.15 -3.76
C ASN A 154 2.09 4.66 -4.81
N THR A 155 1.21 3.76 -4.38
CA THR A 155 0.27 3.13 -5.32
C THR A 155 -0.69 4.15 -5.93
N MET A 156 -1.16 5.18 -5.21
CA MET A 156 -2.10 6.16 -5.78
C MET A 156 -1.52 6.95 -6.94
N THR A 157 -0.27 7.42 -6.82
CA THR A 157 0.41 8.17 -7.90
C THR A 157 1.10 7.25 -8.90
N GLY A 158 1.27 5.96 -8.58
CA GLY A 158 2.03 5.01 -9.39
C GLY A 158 3.54 5.30 -9.39
N THR A 159 4.03 6.13 -8.46
CA THR A 159 5.44 6.52 -8.39
C THR A 159 6.24 5.52 -7.57
N THR A 160 7.40 5.13 -8.08
CA THR A 160 8.41 4.37 -7.33
C THR A 160 9.56 5.31 -7.02
N LEU A 161 10.08 5.23 -5.80
CA LEU A 161 11.20 6.04 -5.33
C LEU A 161 12.35 5.10 -4.95
N ASP A 162 13.38 5.10 -5.77
CA ASP A 162 14.68 4.48 -5.52
C ASP A 162 15.68 5.55 -5.04
N ARG A 163 16.94 5.15 -4.85
CA ARG A 163 18.01 6.03 -4.39
C ARG A 163 18.16 7.30 -5.24
N GLU A 164 18.08 7.17 -6.57
CA GLU A 164 18.19 8.30 -7.49
C GLU A 164 16.95 9.20 -7.37
N GLY A 165 15.77 8.60 -7.33
CA GLY A 165 14.51 9.32 -7.13
C GLY A 165 14.49 10.11 -5.81
N VAL A 166 15.04 9.56 -4.72
CA VAL A 166 15.21 10.29 -3.45
C VAL A 166 16.10 11.51 -3.65
N ALA A 167 17.27 11.34 -4.27
CA ALA A 167 18.20 12.43 -4.53
C ALA A 167 17.57 13.54 -5.39
N GLN A 168 16.84 13.19 -6.44
CA GLN A 168 16.13 14.14 -7.30
C GLN A 168 15.01 14.88 -6.56
N LYS A 169 14.25 14.17 -5.71
CA LYS A 169 13.09 14.73 -5.01
C LYS A 169 13.48 15.62 -3.83
N PHE A 170 14.46 15.20 -3.03
CA PHE A 170 14.83 15.87 -1.78
C PHE A 170 16.12 16.69 -1.88
N GLY A 171 16.91 16.51 -2.94
CA GLY A 171 18.20 17.17 -3.12
C GLY A 171 19.33 16.56 -2.30
N VAL A 172 19.10 15.43 -1.64
CA VAL A 172 20.07 14.68 -0.83
C VAL A 172 19.86 13.17 -0.98
N ALA A 173 20.91 12.39 -0.74
CA ALA A 173 20.82 10.93 -0.74
C ALA A 173 19.97 10.40 0.43
N PRO A 174 19.45 9.16 0.37
CA PRO A 174 18.64 8.55 1.45
C PRO A 174 19.26 8.64 2.84
N GLU A 175 20.59 8.48 2.95
CA GLU A 175 21.34 8.54 4.22
C GLU A 175 21.33 9.92 4.89
N ARG A 176 20.80 10.93 4.21
CA ARG A 176 20.69 12.32 4.68
C ARG A 176 19.26 12.79 4.84
N ILE A 177 18.27 11.93 4.59
CA ILE A 177 16.86 12.30 4.77
C ILE A 177 16.56 12.58 6.23
N THR A 178 17.09 11.78 7.16
CA THR A 178 16.95 12.02 8.60
C THR A 178 17.48 13.40 9.00
N ASP A 179 18.68 13.77 8.55
CA ASP A 179 19.29 15.07 8.83
C ASP A 179 18.50 16.23 8.19
N LEU A 180 18.00 16.01 6.97
CA LEU A 180 17.16 16.96 6.26
C LEU A 180 15.87 17.26 7.05
N LEU A 181 15.19 16.20 7.51
CA LEU A 181 13.97 16.31 8.30
C LEU A 181 14.24 16.96 9.66
N ALA A 182 15.37 16.64 10.31
CA ALA A 182 15.76 17.27 11.57
C ALA A 182 15.97 18.79 11.43
N LEU A 183 16.65 19.22 10.35
CA LEU A 183 16.88 20.65 10.06
C LEU A 183 15.59 21.40 9.75
N MET A 184 14.68 20.78 9.00
CA MET A 184 13.41 21.38 8.60
C MET A 184 12.36 21.36 9.71
N GLY A 185 12.43 20.35 10.58
CA GLY A 185 11.32 19.95 11.44
C GLY A 185 10.14 19.40 10.65
N ASP A 186 9.09 19.03 11.37
CA ASP A 186 7.81 18.64 10.81
C ASP A 186 6.66 19.27 11.60
N PRO A 187 6.03 20.34 11.06
CA PRO A 187 4.88 20.97 11.70
C PRO A 187 3.69 20.03 11.88
N SER A 188 3.49 19.01 11.04
CA SER A 188 2.37 18.06 11.15
C SER A 188 2.51 17.14 12.36
N ASP A 189 3.75 16.86 12.76
CA ASP A 189 4.07 16.03 13.93
C ASP A 189 4.57 16.85 15.11
N ASN A 190 4.45 18.17 14.99
CA ASN A 190 4.98 19.15 15.93
C ASN A 190 6.49 18.94 16.22
N ILE A 191 7.23 18.34 15.28
CA ILE A 191 8.67 18.17 15.40
C ILE A 191 9.31 19.53 15.11
N PRO A 192 10.07 20.09 16.07
CA PRO A 192 10.71 21.37 15.84
C PRO A 192 11.82 21.26 14.81
N GLY A 193 12.08 22.36 14.12
CA GLY A 193 13.19 22.49 13.18
C GLY A 193 13.80 23.88 13.27
N VAL A 194 14.81 24.16 12.46
CA VAL A 194 15.43 25.48 12.44
C VAL A 194 14.49 26.45 11.70
N PRO A 195 14.04 27.55 12.35
CA PRO A 195 13.19 28.52 11.68
C PRO A 195 13.86 29.06 10.41
N LYS A 196 13.08 29.19 9.33
CA LYS A 196 13.52 29.65 8.00
C LYS A 196 14.42 28.67 7.23
N VAL A 197 14.66 27.47 7.75
CA VAL A 197 15.37 26.41 7.03
C VAL A 197 14.35 25.49 6.37
N GLY A 198 14.15 25.68 5.08
CA GLY A 198 13.34 24.78 4.25
C GLY A 198 14.17 23.73 3.51
N PRO A 199 13.53 22.87 2.69
CA PRO A 199 14.18 21.76 1.99
C PRO A 199 15.43 22.15 1.22
N LYS A 200 15.37 23.23 0.45
CA LYS A 200 16.50 23.68 -0.37
C LYS A 200 17.71 24.13 0.46
N THR A 201 17.46 24.83 1.57
CA THR A 201 18.52 25.31 2.46
C THR A 201 19.16 24.15 3.21
N ALA A 202 18.34 23.26 3.78
CA ALA A 202 18.81 22.08 4.47
C ALA A 202 19.62 21.18 3.53
N ALA A 203 19.10 20.87 2.34
CA ALA A 203 19.81 20.07 1.34
C ALA A 203 21.15 20.70 0.92
N LYS A 204 21.18 22.03 0.73
CA LYS A 204 22.43 22.75 0.42
C LYS A 204 23.47 22.51 1.52
N TRP A 205 23.09 22.72 2.78
CA TRP A 205 24.03 22.55 3.90
C TRP A 205 24.51 21.11 4.06
N LEU A 206 23.62 20.13 3.90
CA LEU A 206 24.01 18.72 3.99
C LEU A 206 24.95 18.31 2.85
N ASN A 207 24.73 18.83 1.64
CA ASN A 207 25.65 18.57 0.53
C ASN A 207 27.00 19.29 0.69
N GLU A 208 27.02 20.45 1.34
CA GLU A 208 28.23 21.25 1.58
C GLU A 208 29.07 20.72 2.74
N TYR A 209 28.42 20.33 3.83
CA TYR A 209 29.07 19.94 5.09
C TYR A 209 28.96 18.44 5.41
N GLY A 210 28.35 17.65 4.54
CA GLY A 210 28.28 16.19 4.63
C GLY A 210 27.02 15.67 5.32
N ASP A 211 26.81 16.03 6.59
CA ASP A 211 25.69 15.58 7.44
C ASP A 211 25.33 16.63 8.50
N LEU A 212 24.35 16.32 9.35
CA LEU A 212 23.95 17.23 10.43
C LEU A 212 25.13 17.58 11.34
N ASP A 213 25.95 16.60 11.72
CA ASP A 213 27.09 16.83 12.61
C ASP A 213 28.11 17.78 11.94
N GLY A 214 28.36 17.62 10.65
CA GLY A 214 29.15 18.54 9.84
C GLY A 214 28.57 19.96 9.80
N VAL A 215 27.24 20.10 9.67
CA VAL A 215 26.55 21.39 9.75
C VAL A 215 26.73 22.04 11.13
N LEU A 216 26.65 21.25 12.20
CA LEU A 216 26.83 21.74 13.57
C LEU A 216 28.27 22.24 13.80
N VAL A 217 29.28 21.51 13.33
CA VAL A 217 30.69 21.91 13.41
C VAL A 217 30.94 23.25 12.70
N HIS A 218 30.32 23.46 11.53
CA HIS A 218 30.49 24.66 10.72
C HIS A 218 29.42 25.73 10.95
N ALA A 219 28.58 25.60 11.99
CA ALA A 219 27.47 26.52 12.25
C ALA A 219 27.92 27.98 12.42
N GLY A 220 29.16 28.22 12.87
CA GLY A 220 29.77 29.55 12.99
C GLY A 220 30.10 30.21 11.64
N GLU A 221 30.27 29.43 10.57
CA GLU A 221 30.61 29.90 9.23
C GLU A 221 29.38 30.31 8.42
N ILE A 222 28.21 29.79 8.80
CA ILE A 222 26.93 30.09 8.16
C ILE A 222 26.48 31.50 8.56
N LYS A 223 26.58 32.43 7.61
CA LYS A 223 26.30 33.86 7.82
C LYS A 223 24.82 34.22 7.63
N GLY A 224 24.46 35.41 8.13
CA GLY A 224 23.14 36.02 7.95
C GLY A 224 22.06 35.46 8.88
N LYS A 225 20.83 35.96 8.69
CA LYS A 225 19.67 35.65 9.57
C LYS A 225 19.36 34.15 9.69
N VAL A 226 19.67 33.37 8.66
CA VAL A 226 19.43 31.92 8.65
C VAL A 226 20.49 31.20 9.49
N GLY A 227 21.75 31.61 9.43
CA GLY A 227 22.82 31.09 10.29
C GLY A 227 22.67 31.51 11.76
N GLU A 228 22.18 32.73 12.02
CA GLU A 228 21.76 33.13 13.38
C GLU A 228 20.65 32.21 13.91
N SER A 229 19.67 31.89 13.07
CA SER A 229 18.58 30.96 13.42
C SER A 229 19.10 29.56 13.73
N LEU A 230 20.02 29.03 12.92
CA LEU A 230 20.67 27.74 13.17
C LEU A 230 21.37 27.73 14.53
N ARG A 231 22.23 28.72 14.79
CA ARG A 231 22.97 28.83 16.07
C ARG A 231 22.07 28.96 17.29
N ALA A 232 20.89 29.58 17.13
CA ALA A 232 19.91 29.71 18.20
C ALA A 232 19.11 28.42 18.49
N ASN A 233 19.18 27.40 17.62
CA ASN A 233 18.39 26.17 17.74
C ASN A 233 19.25 24.89 17.74
N LEU A 234 20.56 24.99 17.97
CA LEU A 234 21.48 23.83 17.94
C LEU A 234 21.08 22.75 18.96
N ASP A 235 20.72 23.14 20.18
CA ASP A 235 20.36 22.20 21.25
C ASP A 235 19.09 21.40 20.92
N GLN A 236 18.20 21.97 20.10
CA GLN A 236 16.94 21.34 19.72
C GLN A 236 17.12 20.33 18.56
N LEU A 237 18.15 20.50 17.73
CA LEU A 237 18.37 19.65 16.55
C LEU A 237 18.63 18.19 16.92
N GLU A 238 19.28 17.93 18.06
CA GLU A 238 19.48 16.56 18.54
C GLU A 238 18.15 15.88 18.90
N LEU A 239 17.23 16.63 19.52
CA LEU A 239 15.88 16.15 19.80
C LEU A 239 15.13 15.88 18.48
N SER A 240 15.16 16.83 17.55
CA SER A 240 14.52 16.69 16.24
C SER A 240 15.04 15.47 15.48
N ARG A 241 16.37 15.26 15.46
CA ARG A 241 17.00 14.08 14.87
C ARG A 241 16.46 12.80 15.49
N ARG A 242 16.43 12.71 16.82
CA ARG A 242 15.91 11.52 17.51
C ARG A 242 14.42 11.26 17.26
N LEU A 243 13.61 12.30 17.05
CA LEU A 243 12.19 12.16 16.74
C LEU A 243 11.94 11.66 15.30
N VAL A 244 12.74 12.10 14.32
CA VAL A 244 12.54 11.73 12.89
C VAL A 244 13.24 10.42 12.48
N VAL A 245 14.18 9.91 13.29
CA VAL A 245 14.82 8.62 13.03
C VAL A 245 13.80 7.50 13.15
N ILE A 246 13.70 6.69 12.09
CA ILE A 246 12.97 5.41 12.12
C ILE A 246 13.88 4.33 12.69
N ARG A 247 13.42 3.62 13.73
CA ARG A 247 14.17 2.50 14.33
C ARG A 247 14.22 1.32 13.35
N ARG A 248 15.36 0.63 13.33
CA ARG A 248 15.62 -0.52 12.44
C ARG A 248 16.06 -1.78 13.19
N ASP A 249 16.02 -1.71 14.51
CA ASP A 249 16.63 -2.64 15.45
C ASP A 249 15.63 -3.10 16.52
N LEU A 250 14.31 -3.01 16.24
CA LEU A 250 13.29 -3.47 17.18
C LEU A 250 13.39 -4.99 17.39
N ASP A 251 13.07 -5.42 18.61
CA ASP A 251 12.86 -6.84 18.93
C ASP A 251 11.45 -7.25 18.48
N LEU A 252 11.34 -7.66 17.22
CA LEU A 252 10.11 -8.16 16.62
C LEU A 252 10.06 -9.68 16.67
N GLU A 253 8.91 -10.22 17.10
CA GLU A 253 8.63 -11.66 17.15
C GLU A 253 8.71 -12.32 15.76
N GLN A 254 8.20 -11.65 14.73
CA GLN A 254 8.13 -12.20 13.38
C GLN A 254 9.35 -11.81 12.54
N ALA A 255 9.91 -12.80 11.83
CA ALA A 255 10.97 -12.59 10.85
C ALA A 255 10.39 -12.31 9.44
N PRO A 256 11.11 -11.58 8.56
CA PRO A 256 10.67 -11.32 7.18
C PRO A 256 10.27 -12.56 6.36
N GLU A 257 10.87 -13.71 6.63
CA GLU A 257 10.62 -14.99 5.97
C GLU A 257 9.30 -15.65 6.40
N GLU A 258 8.79 -15.26 7.57
CA GLU A 258 7.56 -15.77 8.16
C GLU A 258 6.33 -14.98 7.69
N LEU A 259 6.54 -13.79 7.11
CA LEU A 259 5.51 -12.91 6.58
C LEU A 259 4.93 -13.41 5.24
N ARG A 260 4.55 -14.69 5.18
CA ARG A 260 4.00 -15.32 3.99
C ARG A 260 2.55 -14.90 3.76
N ARG A 261 2.22 -14.64 2.51
CA ARG A 261 0.84 -14.47 2.09
C ARG A 261 0.10 -15.80 2.26
N GLY A 262 -0.93 -15.80 3.11
CA GLY A 262 -1.83 -16.93 3.31
C GLY A 262 -2.90 -17.04 2.22
N THR A 263 -3.65 -18.14 2.25
CA THR A 263 -4.85 -18.30 1.43
C THR A 263 -5.97 -17.40 1.96
N PRO A 264 -6.66 -16.63 1.10
CA PRO A 264 -7.80 -15.82 1.54
C PRO A 264 -8.92 -16.67 2.14
N ASP A 265 -9.47 -16.23 3.27
CA ASP A 265 -10.70 -16.76 3.86
C ASP A 265 -11.91 -16.23 3.08
N ARG A 266 -12.34 -17.02 2.10
CA ARG A 266 -13.41 -16.63 1.17
C ARG A 266 -14.76 -16.46 1.88
N GLU A 267 -15.02 -17.22 2.94
CA GLU A 267 -16.27 -17.14 3.69
C GLU A 267 -16.30 -15.82 4.49
N ALA A 268 -15.25 -15.53 5.25
CA ALA A 268 -15.13 -14.27 5.98
C ALA A 268 -15.16 -13.07 5.03
N LEU A 269 -14.46 -13.12 3.90
CA LEU A 269 -14.49 -12.05 2.89
C LEU A 269 -15.90 -11.84 2.31
N ARG A 270 -16.65 -12.90 2.05
CA ARG A 270 -18.04 -12.83 1.59
C ARG A 270 -18.91 -12.13 2.62
N GLU A 271 -18.80 -12.49 3.90
CA GLU A 271 -19.56 -11.84 4.97
C GLU A 271 -19.24 -10.36 5.07
N TRP A 272 -17.94 -10.00 5.06
CA TRP A 272 -17.51 -8.61 5.13
C TRP A 272 -17.94 -7.82 3.90
N PHE A 273 -17.76 -8.32 2.68
CA PHE A 273 -18.15 -7.62 1.47
C PHE A 273 -19.67 -7.47 1.34
N ARG A 274 -20.46 -8.42 1.85
CA ARG A 274 -21.90 -8.27 1.97
C ARG A 274 -22.27 -7.19 2.98
N ARG A 275 -21.67 -7.20 4.17
CA ARG A 275 -21.90 -6.19 5.21
C ARG A 275 -21.54 -4.80 4.69
N LEU A 276 -20.35 -4.64 4.13
CA LEU A 276 -19.82 -3.36 3.64
C LEU A 276 -20.43 -2.93 2.29
N GLU A 277 -21.27 -3.78 1.69
CA GLU A 277 -21.96 -3.55 0.41
C GLU A 277 -21.01 -3.37 -0.79
N PHE A 278 -19.86 -4.05 -0.76
CA PHE A 278 -18.89 -4.06 -1.84
C PHE A 278 -19.30 -5.06 -2.94
N LYS A 279 -20.40 -4.73 -3.64
CA LYS A 279 -21.10 -5.62 -4.60
C LYS A 279 -20.20 -6.20 -5.68
N ALA A 280 -19.28 -5.41 -6.24
CA ALA A 280 -18.38 -5.86 -7.30
C ALA A 280 -17.43 -6.97 -6.82
N TRP A 281 -16.79 -6.79 -5.66
CA TRP A 281 -15.89 -7.80 -5.09
C TRP A 281 -16.63 -9.01 -4.53
N LEU A 282 -17.87 -8.81 -4.05
CA LEU A 282 -18.74 -9.92 -3.68
C LEU A 282 -19.11 -10.77 -4.91
N ALA A 283 -19.44 -10.15 -6.04
CA ALA A 283 -19.75 -10.85 -7.29
C ALA A 283 -18.54 -11.65 -7.80
N GLU A 284 -17.36 -11.04 -7.82
CA GLU A 284 -16.10 -11.71 -8.19
C GLU A 284 -15.82 -12.94 -7.31
N LEU A 285 -16.00 -12.82 -5.98
CA LEU A 285 -15.85 -13.96 -5.08
C LEU A 285 -16.88 -15.08 -5.33
N LEU A 286 -18.05 -14.75 -5.84
CA LEU A 286 -19.10 -15.73 -6.16
C LEU A 286 -18.88 -16.38 -7.53
N GLU A 287 -18.29 -15.66 -8.48
CA GLU A 287 -17.97 -16.17 -9.83
C GLU A 287 -16.83 -17.18 -9.80
N ASP A 288 -15.76 -16.89 -9.05
CA ASP A 288 -14.65 -17.81 -8.78
C ASP A 288 -15.09 -19.15 -8.14
N GLU A 289 -16.21 -19.14 -7.41
CA GLU A 289 -16.78 -20.33 -6.76
C GLU A 289 -17.74 -21.11 -7.66
N ARG A 290 -18.15 -20.53 -8.80
CA ARG A 290 -18.82 -21.35 -9.81
C ARG A 290 -17.79 -22.40 -10.22
N PRO A 291 -18.11 -23.70 -10.11
CA PRO A 291 -17.25 -24.69 -10.72
C PRO A 291 -17.03 -24.20 -12.16
N ALA A 292 -15.75 -24.04 -12.56
CA ALA A 292 -15.40 -23.84 -13.96
C ALA A 292 -16.33 -24.76 -14.75
N PRO A 293 -17.06 -24.26 -15.77
CA PRO A 293 -18.03 -25.07 -16.49
C PRO A 293 -17.33 -26.38 -16.72
N SER A 294 -17.81 -27.44 -16.06
CA SER A 294 -17.14 -28.73 -16.09
C SER A 294 -16.85 -28.90 -17.56
N LYS A 295 -15.57 -29.07 -17.96
CA LYS A 295 -15.33 -29.61 -19.29
C LYS A 295 -16.28 -30.79 -19.31
N GLY A 296 -17.35 -30.67 -20.10
CA GLY A 296 -18.38 -31.69 -20.15
C GLY A 296 -17.64 -33.00 -20.37
N PRO A 297 -18.17 -34.13 -19.87
CA PRO A 297 -17.47 -35.41 -19.90
C PRO A 297 -16.69 -35.51 -21.21
N ALA A 298 -15.37 -35.67 -21.09
CA ALA A 298 -14.42 -35.50 -22.17
C ALA A 298 -14.97 -36.11 -23.47
N GLY A 299 -15.28 -35.25 -24.44
CA GLY A 299 -15.82 -35.65 -25.74
C GLY A 299 -17.21 -36.27 -25.68
N VAL A 300 -18.22 -35.55 -26.18
CA VAL A 300 -19.31 -36.24 -26.86
C VAL A 300 -18.70 -36.90 -28.10
N THR A 301 -18.16 -38.11 -27.96
CA THR A 301 -17.77 -38.95 -29.09
C THR A 301 -19.06 -39.50 -29.71
N GLY A 302 -19.63 -38.75 -30.66
CA GLY A 302 -20.83 -39.19 -31.39
C GLY A 302 -21.80 -38.11 -31.82
N ALA A 303 -21.37 -36.86 -32.01
CA ALA A 303 -22.21 -35.86 -32.65
C ALA A 303 -22.18 -36.04 -34.18
N ASP A 304 -23.34 -36.25 -34.79
CA ASP A 304 -23.53 -36.30 -36.24
C ASP A 304 -23.79 -34.88 -36.76
N TYR A 305 -22.75 -34.27 -37.34
CA TYR A 305 -22.81 -32.91 -37.84
C TYR A 305 -23.19 -32.89 -39.31
N GLN A 306 -24.21 -32.09 -39.65
CA GLN A 306 -24.57 -31.78 -41.02
C GLN A 306 -24.52 -30.28 -41.26
N THR A 307 -23.70 -29.86 -42.22
CA THR A 307 -23.71 -28.49 -42.73
C THR A 307 -24.84 -28.31 -43.73
N VAL A 308 -25.69 -27.29 -43.54
CA VAL A 308 -26.84 -26.98 -44.38
C VAL A 308 -26.54 -25.74 -45.21
N PHE A 309 -26.45 -25.91 -46.53
CA PHE A 309 -26.17 -24.81 -47.48
C PHE A 309 -27.30 -24.54 -48.47
N THR A 310 -28.38 -25.31 -48.42
CA THR A 310 -29.52 -25.19 -49.34
C THR A 310 -30.83 -25.08 -48.60
N GLU A 311 -31.78 -24.38 -49.21
CA GLU A 311 -33.11 -24.18 -48.65
C GLU A 311 -33.89 -25.50 -48.51
N GLU A 312 -33.68 -26.45 -49.42
CA GLU A 312 -34.29 -27.78 -49.34
C GLU A 312 -33.76 -28.58 -48.14
N ALA A 313 -32.45 -28.54 -47.87
CA ALA A 313 -31.86 -29.18 -46.71
C ALA A 313 -32.29 -28.51 -45.39
N LEU A 314 -32.51 -27.19 -45.40
CA LEU A 314 -33.06 -26.47 -44.25
C LEU A 314 -34.49 -26.93 -43.93
N HIS A 315 -35.35 -27.06 -44.95
CA HIS A 315 -36.72 -27.55 -44.74
C HIS A 315 -36.77 -28.96 -44.15
N GLN A 316 -35.86 -29.85 -44.56
CA GLN A 316 -35.74 -31.19 -43.98
C GLN A 316 -35.34 -31.15 -42.49
N TRP A 317 -34.43 -30.25 -42.12
CA TRP A 317 -34.06 -30.04 -40.72
C TRP A 317 -35.20 -29.46 -39.89
N LEU A 318 -35.94 -28.48 -40.41
CA LEU A 318 -37.09 -27.89 -39.71
C LEU A 318 -38.13 -28.95 -39.34
N GLN A 319 -38.46 -29.87 -40.26
CA GLN A 319 -39.38 -30.98 -39.98
C GLN A 319 -38.88 -31.92 -38.88
N ARG A 320 -37.56 -32.11 -38.76
CA ARG A 320 -36.95 -32.94 -37.70
C ARG A 320 -36.98 -32.20 -36.37
N LEU A 321 -36.67 -30.91 -36.36
CA LEU A 321 -36.64 -30.06 -35.15
C LEU A 321 -38.04 -29.91 -34.54
N GLU A 322 -39.09 -29.74 -35.36
CA GLU A 322 -40.49 -29.66 -34.89
C GLU A 322 -40.96 -30.94 -34.15
N ARG A 323 -40.37 -32.09 -34.50
CA ARG A 323 -40.70 -33.39 -33.89
C ARG A 323 -39.76 -33.75 -32.74
N ALA A 324 -38.73 -32.94 -32.47
CA ALA A 324 -37.77 -33.22 -31.42
C ALA A 324 -38.34 -32.84 -30.04
N PRO A 325 -38.14 -33.67 -29.01
CA PRO A 325 -38.60 -33.37 -27.66
C PRO A 325 -37.85 -32.20 -27.02
N LEU A 326 -36.64 -31.88 -27.50
CA LEU A 326 -35.83 -30.76 -27.05
C LEU A 326 -34.95 -30.28 -28.21
N VAL A 327 -34.86 -28.96 -28.37
CA VAL A 327 -33.98 -28.29 -29.33
C VAL A 327 -33.20 -27.20 -28.59
N ALA A 328 -31.91 -27.08 -28.89
CA ALA A 328 -31.07 -25.97 -28.45
C ALA A 328 -30.52 -25.26 -29.70
N PHE A 329 -30.49 -23.93 -29.65
CA PHE A 329 -29.90 -23.09 -30.69
C PHE A 329 -28.68 -22.40 -30.11
N ASP A 330 -27.60 -22.42 -30.89
CA ASP A 330 -26.43 -21.60 -30.69
C ASP A 330 -26.24 -20.76 -31.95
N THR A 331 -25.92 -19.49 -31.78
CA THR A 331 -25.78 -18.53 -32.87
C THR A 331 -24.42 -17.88 -32.76
N GLU A 332 -23.58 -18.08 -33.77
CA GLU A 332 -22.31 -17.38 -33.89
C GLU A 332 -22.46 -16.13 -34.77
N THR A 333 -22.00 -15.00 -34.27
CA THR A 333 -21.88 -13.74 -35.02
C THR A 333 -20.47 -13.60 -35.60
N THR A 334 -20.27 -12.65 -36.52
CA THR A 334 -18.94 -12.36 -37.08
C THR A 334 -17.97 -11.71 -36.08
N SER A 335 -18.46 -11.31 -34.90
CA SER A 335 -17.67 -10.69 -33.83
C SER A 335 -18.23 -11.01 -32.44
N LEU A 336 -17.34 -11.10 -31.45
CA LEU A 336 -17.66 -11.18 -30.02
C LEU A 336 -18.04 -9.82 -29.40
N GLU A 337 -17.82 -8.72 -30.13
CA GLU A 337 -18.28 -7.39 -29.71
C GLU A 337 -19.67 -7.10 -30.29
N TYR A 338 -20.68 -7.02 -29.43
CA TYR A 338 -22.09 -6.81 -29.83
C TYR A 338 -22.34 -5.52 -30.64
N MET A 339 -21.43 -4.55 -30.58
CA MET A 339 -21.50 -3.30 -31.37
C MET A 339 -20.93 -3.45 -32.79
N GLN A 340 -20.20 -4.52 -33.06
CA GLN A 340 -19.51 -4.80 -34.32
C GLN A 340 -19.98 -6.11 -35.00
N ALA A 341 -20.88 -6.84 -34.34
CA ALA A 341 -21.41 -8.14 -34.73
C ALA A 341 -22.55 -8.05 -35.74
#